data_AF-A0A117QXQ4-F1
#
_entry.id   AF-A0A117QXQ4-F1
#
_cell.length_a   1.000
_cell.length_b   1.000
_cell.length_c   1.000
_cell.angle_alpha   90.00
_cell.angle_beta   90.00
_cell.angle_gamma   90.00
#
_symmetry.space_group_name_H-M   'P 1'
#
loop_
_entity.id
_entity.type
_entity.pdbx_description
1 polymer ?
#
loop_
_entity_poly.entity_id
_entity_poly.type
_entity_poly.pdbx_seq_one_letter_code
_entity_poly.pdbx_strand_id
1 'polypeptide(L)'
;MGRQFGVDPETLTELAGRFDREASGLAGPIGAFSGSAAVIGEAFGLLGTCDGAADKYRQLLDSTVKALRHLPDVLRSDADRLRLNATHYANSDQTALGYLHAAAGTSGGRS
;
A
#
# COMPACT_ATOMS: atom_id res chain seq x y z
N MET A 1 -29.97 10.99 17.13
CA MET A 1 -29.09 11.33 15.99
C MET A 1 -27.68 11.54 16.51
N GLY A 2 -26.78 10.61 16.24
CA GLY A 2 -25.35 10.74 16.56
C GLY A 2 -24.60 9.82 15.60
N ARG A 3 -24.24 10.36 14.44
CA ARG A 3 -23.40 9.64 13.47
C ARG A 3 -22.05 9.45 14.16
N GLN A 4 -21.75 8.24 14.63
CA GLN A 4 -20.39 7.89 15.03
C GLN A 4 -19.56 7.93 13.75
N PHE A 5 -18.90 9.06 13.49
CA PHE A 5 -17.84 9.17 12.47
C PHE A 5 -16.56 8.48 12.98
N GLY A 6 -16.70 7.27 13.54
CA GLY A 6 -15.60 6.44 13.98
C GLY A 6 -15.27 5.48 12.85
N VAL A 7 -14.09 5.63 12.25
CA VAL A 7 -13.56 4.58 11.38
C VAL A 7 -13.15 3.42 12.29
N ASP A 8 -13.64 2.22 12.00
CA ASP A 8 -13.26 1.02 12.73
C ASP A 8 -11.76 0.68 12.51
N PRO A 9 -10.92 0.69 13.56
CA PRO A 9 -9.50 0.36 13.46
C PRO A 9 -9.23 -1.05 12.92
N GLU A 10 -10.12 -2.01 13.18
CA GLU A 10 -9.99 -3.38 12.67
C GLU A 10 -10.11 -3.40 11.15
N THR A 11 -11.15 -2.74 10.61
CA THR A 11 -11.32 -2.55 9.16
C THR A 11 -10.11 -1.91 8.48
N LEU A 12 -9.47 -0.90 9.10
CA LEU A 12 -8.24 -0.30 8.57
C LEU A 12 -7.06 -1.27 8.58
N THR A 13 -6.94 -2.08 9.62
CA THR A 13 -5.88 -3.09 9.77
C THR A 13 -6.05 -4.20 8.74
N GLU A 14 -7.28 -4.67 8.52
CA GLU A 14 -7.59 -5.63 7.46
C GLU A 14 -7.27 -5.09 6.07
N LEU A 15 -7.62 -3.83 5.81
CA LEU A 15 -7.33 -3.17 4.54
C LEU A 15 -5.81 -3.08 4.35
N ALA A 16 -5.05 -2.64 5.36
CA ALA A 16 -3.58 -2.65 5.30
C ALA A 16 -3.03 -4.04 4.97
N GLY A 17 -3.58 -5.09 5.57
CA GLY A 17 -3.22 -6.47 5.25
C GLY A 17 -3.52 -6.89 3.81
N ARG A 18 -4.55 -6.33 3.17
CA ARG A 18 -4.82 -6.55 1.73
C ARG A 18 -3.75 -5.88 0.88
N PHE A 19 -3.39 -4.63 1.18
CA PHE A 19 -2.33 -3.91 0.47
C PHE A 19 -0.98 -4.66 0.54
N ASP A 20 -0.61 -5.21 1.70
CA ASP A 20 0.61 -6.02 1.83
C ASP A 20 0.59 -7.30 0.98
N ARG A 21 -0.56 -7.98 0.94
CA ARG A 21 -0.73 -9.20 0.13
C ARG A 21 -0.61 -8.89 -1.35
N GLU A 22 -1.24 -7.82 -1.82
CA GLU A 22 -1.10 -7.36 -3.21
C GLU A 22 0.35 -6.95 -3.52
N ALA A 23 1.00 -6.19 -2.63
CA ALA A 23 2.41 -5.81 -2.80
C ALA A 23 3.34 -7.02 -2.90
N SER A 24 3.11 -8.04 -2.08
CA SER A 24 3.88 -9.29 -2.11
C SER A 24 3.56 -10.13 -3.34
N GLY A 25 2.30 -10.16 -3.74
CA GLY A 25 1.82 -10.88 -4.93
C GLY A 25 2.38 -10.33 -6.24
N LEU A 26 2.71 -9.03 -6.30
CA LEU A 26 3.30 -8.38 -7.47
C LEU A 26 4.76 -8.81 -7.75
N ALA A 27 5.50 -9.33 -6.76
CA ALA A 27 6.91 -9.67 -6.95
C ALA A 27 7.13 -10.72 -8.06
N GLY A 28 6.29 -11.75 -8.11
CA GLY A 28 6.35 -12.81 -9.10
C GLY A 28 6.09 -12.30 -10.54
N PRO A 29 4.94 -11.67 -10.81
CA PRO A 29 4.62 -11.09 -12.10
C PRO A 29 5.65 -10.05 -12.59
N ILE A 30 6.16 -9.19 -11.71
CA ILE A 30 7.21 -8.22 -12.06
C ILE A 30 8.51 -8.93 -12.45
N GLY A 31 8.87 -9.99 -11.72
CA GLY A 31 10.01 -10.83 -12.05
C GLY A 31 9.86 -11.50 -13.42
N ALA A 32 8.70 -12.11 -13.69
CA ALA A 32 8.39 -12.75 -14.96
C ALA A 32 8.43 -11.75 -16.13
N PHE A 33 7.81 -10.57 -15.97
CA PHE A 33 7.85 -9.52 -16.98
C PHE A 33 9.28 -9.03 -17.24
N SER A 34 10.06 -8.79 -16.17
CA SER A 34 11.47 -8.36 -16.29
C SER A 34 12.32 -9.40 -17.03
N GLY A 35 12.12 -10.68 -16.75
CA GLY A 35 12.80 -11.77 -17.45
C GLY A 35 12.46 -11.81 -18.93
N SER A 36 11.18 -11.77 -19.27
CA SER A 36 10.72 -11.72 -20.67
C SER A 36 11.23 -10.48 -21.41
N ALA A 37 11.23 -9.32 -20.76
CA ALA A 37 11.75 -8.08 -21.32
C ALA A 37 13.24 -8.16 -21.67
N ALA A 38 14.04 -8.80 -20.81
CA ALA A 38 15.47 -9.01 -21.06
C ALA A 38 15.70 -9.91 -22.28
N VAL A 39 14.97 -11.03 -22.38
CA VAL A 39 15.05 -11.96 -23.52
C VAL A 39 14.67 -11.28 -24.83
N ILE A 40 13.59 -10.48 -24.82
CA ILE A 40 13.16 -9.75 -26.02
C ILE A 40 14.20 -8.69 -26.42
N GLY A 41 14.78 -7.98 -25.45
CA GLY A 41 15.86 -7.03 -25.70
C GLY A 41 17.09 -7.67 -26.35
N GLU A 42 17.49 -8.85 -25.88
CA GLU A 42 18.59 -9.63 -26.46
C GLU A 42 18.26 -10.10 -27.89
N ALA A 43 17.05 -10.61 -28.11
CA ALA A 43 16.58 -11.04 -29.42
C ALA A 43 16.57 -9.90 -30.45
N PHE A 44 16.15 -8.69 -30.05
CA PHE A 44 16.22 -7.52 -30.93
C PHE A 44 17.65 -7.06 -31.19
N GLY A 45 18.55 -7.15 -30.21
CA GLY A 45 19.97 -6.84 -30.39
C GLY A 45 20.68 -7.76 -31.39
N LEU A 46 20.27 -9.03 -31.46
CA LEU A 46 20.78 -10.01 -32.43
C LEU A 46 20.28 -9.75 -33.87
N LEU A 47 19.17 -9.03 -34.06
CA LEU A 47 18.57 -8.80 -35.38
C LEU A 47 19.21 -7.64 -36.18
N GLY A 48 20.14 -6.88 -35.58
CA GLY A 48 21.19 -6.08 -36.24
C GLY A 48 20.80 -5.04 -37.31
N THR A 49 19.52 -4.81 -37.60
CA THR A 49 19.07 -4.00 -38.75
C THR A 49 17.95 -3.00 -38.45
N CYS A 50 17.51 -2.89 -37.20
CA CYS A 50 16.47 -1.95 -36.75
C CYS A 50 16.87 -1.22 -35.46
N ASP A 51 18.09 -0.68 -35.40
CA ASP A 51 18.70 -0.13 -34.18
C ASP A 51 17.82 0.91 -33.47
N GLY A 52 17.23 1.86 -34.21
CA GLY A 52 16.38 2.90 -33.60
C GLY A 52 15.05 2.41 -33.03
N ALA A 53 14.48 1.32 -33.56
CA ALA A 53 13.24 0.75 -33.06
C ALA A 53 13.50 -0.20 -31.88
N ALA A 54 14.56 -1.01 -31.97
CA ALA A 54 15.03 -1.88 -30.90
C ALA A 54 15.40 -1.08 -29.64
N ASP A 55 16.11 0.04 -29.79
CA ASP A 55 16.49 0.91 -28.67
C ASP A 55 15.28 1.54 -27.99
N LYS A 56 14.31 2.04 -28.76
CA LYS A 56 13.06 2.59 -28.21
C LYS A 56 12.27 1.53 -27.46
N TYR A 57 12.19 0.31 -28.02
CA TYR A 57 11.48 -0.79 -27.39
C TYR A 57 12.14 -1.22 -26.08
N ARG A 58 13.47 -1.33 -26.07
CA ARG A 58 14.26 -1.58 -24.85
C ARG A 58 14.05 -0.49 -23.80
N GLN A 59 14.08 0.78 -24.20
CA GLN A 59 13.84 1.89 -23.28
C GLN A 59 12.43 1.86 -22.68
N LEU A 60 11.41 1.50 -23.48
CA LEU A 60 10.04 1.32 -23.01
C LEU A 60 9.94 0.18 -22.00
N LEU A 61 10.56 -0.97 -22.30
CA LEU A 61 10.61 -2.11 -21.38
C LEU A 61 11.29 -1.75 -20.06
N ASP A 62 12.46 -1.12 -20.09
CA ASP A 62 13.19 -0.71 -18.88
C ASP A 62 12.39 0.29 -18.03
N SER A 63 11.75 1.27 -18.69
CA SER A 63 10.89 2.24 -18.01
C SER A 63 9.68 1.59 -17.37
N THR A 64 9.09 0.59 -18.05
CA THR A 64 7.95 -0.18 -17.55
C THR A 64 8.36 -1.02 -16.35
N VAL A 65 9.48 -1.74 -16.43
CA VAL A 65 10.05 -2.50 -15.30
C VAL A 65 10.30 -1.59 -14.09
N LYS A 66 10.89 -0.40 -14.30
CA LYS A 66 11.10 0.58 -13.22
C LYS A 66 9.79 1.02 -12.58
N ALA A 67 8.79 1.38 -13.37
CA ALA A 67 7.49 1.81 -12.87
C ALA A 67 6.79 0.68 -12.09
N LEU A 68 6.79 -0.54 -12.65
CA LEU A 68 6.18 -1.71 -12.00
C LEU A 68 6.86 -2.05 -10.67
N ARG A 69 8.19 -1.94 -10.59
CA ARG A 69 8.94 -2.16 -9.34
C ARG A 69 8.59 -1.17 -8.23
N HIS A 70 8.04 -0.01 -8.56
CA HIS A 70 7.63 0.98 -7.56
C HIS A 70 6.25 0.68 -6.96
N LEU A 71 5.38 -0.04 -7.67
CA LEU A 71 4.02 -0.33 -7.20
C LEU A 71 3.98 -1.06 -5.85
N PRO A 72 4.79 -2.11 -5.58
CA PRO A 72 4.83 -2.73 -4.26
C PRO A 72 5.17 -1.77 -3.12
N ASP A 73 6.06 -0.79 -3.37
CA ASP A 73 6.48 0.16 -2.34
C ASP A 73 5.37 1.17 -2.03
N VAL A 74 4.64 1.62 -3.06
CA VAL A 74 3.46 2.48 -2.88
C VAL A 74 2.40 1.75 -2.05
N LEU A 75 2.09 0.49 -2.39
CA LEU A 75 1.11 -0.30 -1.65
C LEU A 75 1.50 -0.52 -0.19
N ARG A 76 2.78 -0.79 0.10
CA ARG A 76 3.29 -0.90 1.48
C ARG A 76 3.20 0.43 2.23
N SER A 77 3.55 1.53 1.58
CA SER A 77 3.40 2.88 2.17
C SER A 77 1.94 3.17 2.54
N ASP A 78 0.99 2.80 1.69
CA ASP A 78 -0.44 2.97 1.98
C ASP A 78 -0.89 2.04 3.12
N ALA A 79 -0.41 0.80 3.17
CA ALA A 79 -0.66 -0.12 4.30
C ALA A 79 -0.16 0.47 5.63
N ASP A 80 1.04 1.05 5.65
CA ASP A 80 1.62 1.66 6.85
C ASP A 80 0.82 2.88 7.32
N ARG A 81 0.33 3.70 6.39
CA ARG A 81 -0.56 4.84 6.70
C ARG A 81 -1.89 4.37 7.29
N LEU A 82 -2.47 3.28 6.76
CA LEU A 82 -3.69 2.69 7.29
C LEU A 82 -3.50 2.19 8.73
N ARG A 83 -2.38 1.52 9.02
CA ARG A 83 -2.02 1.09 10.39
C ARG A 83 -1.86 2.26 11.34
N LEU A 84 -1.15 3.31 10.91
CA LEU A 84 -0.96 4.52 11.71
C LEU A 84 -2.32 5.16 12.05
N ASN A 85 -3.20 5.26 11.06
CA ASN A 85 -4.55 5.78 11.28
C ASN A 85 -5.36 4.89 12.23
N ALA A 86 -5.28 3.56 12.11
CA ALA A 86 -5.93 2.63 13.04
C ALA A 86 -5.48 2.86 14.49
N THR A 87 -4.17 3.03 14.71
CA THR A 87 -3.63 3.38 16.03
C THR A 87 -4.16 4.72 16.53
N HIS A 88 -4.26 5.74 15.68
CA HIS A 88 -4.81 7.04 16.06
C HIS A 88 -6.29 6.95 16.47
N TYR A 89 -7.11 6.21 15.71
CA TYR A 89 -8.51 6.01 16.06
C TYR A 89 -8.67 5.25 17.38
N ALA A 90 -7.93 4.15 17.58
CA ALA A 90 -7.98 3.37 18.82
C ALA A 90 -7.57 4.22 20.05
N ASN A 91 -6.52 5.03 19.93
CA ASN A 91 -6.08 5.93 21.00
C ASN A 91 -7.12 7.03 21.29
N SER A 92 -7.73 7.58 20.26
CA SER A 92 -8.78 8.59 20.40
C SER A 92 -10.00 8.02 21.13
N ASP A 93 -10.43 6.81 20.76
CA ASP A 93 -11.56 6.13 21.40
C ASP A 93 -11.28 5.83 22.86
N GLN A 94 -10.08 5.32 23.18
CA GLN A 94 -9.67 5.06 24.56
C GLN A 94 -9.62 6.35 25.40
N THR A 95 -9.15 7.45 24.81
CA THR A 95 -9.11 8.76 25.47
C THR A 95 -10.53 9.27 25.75
N ALA A 96 -11.43 9.16 24.77
CA ALA A 96 -12.83 9.55 24.92
C ALA A 96 -13.54 8.75 26.02
N LEU A 97 -13.33 7.43 26.08
CA LEU A 97 -13.83 6.58 27.16
C LEU A 97 -13.29 7.02 28.52
N GLY A 98 -12.00 7.35 28.61
CA GLY A 98 -11.39 7.89 29.84
C GLY A 98 -12.09 9.15 30.35
N TYR A 99 -12.40 10.11 29.46
CA TYR A 99 -13.14 11.31 29.83
C TYR A 99 -14.57 11.01 30.31
N LEU A 100 -15.26 10.07 29.66
CA LEU A 100 -16.61 9.66 30.06
C LEU A 100 -16.60 9.01 31.45
N HIS A 101 -15.65 8.12 31.73
CA HIS A 101 -15.49 7.50 33.05
C HIS A 101 -15.16 8.52 34.15
N ALA A 102 -14.25 9.46 33.86
CA ALA A 102 -13.93 10.53 34.80
C ALA A 102 -15.15 11.41 35.12
N ALA A 103 -15.92 11.80 34.10
CA ALA A 103 -17.13 12.59 34.26
C ALA A 103 -18.20 11.86 35.11
N ALA A 104 -18.42 10.57 34.84
CA ALA A 104 -19.37 9.74 35.58
C ALA A 104 -18.96 9.56 37.06
N GLY A 105 -17.67 9.42 37.35
CA GLY A 105 -17.13 9.33 38.71
C GLY A 105 -17.33 10.62 39.51
N THR A 106 -17.18 11.78 38.88
CA THR A 106 -17.47 13.09 39.51
C THR A 106 -18.95 13.35 39.76
N SER A 107 -19.86 12.78 38.97
CA SER A 107 -21.32 12.93 39.19
C SER A 107 -21.89 11.98 40.25
N GLY A 108 -21.25 10.84 40.51
CA GLY A 108 -21.71 9.85 41.50
C GLY A 108 -21.25 10.09 42.95
N GLY A 109 -20.34 11.04 43.18
CA GLY A 109 -19.77 11.34 44.50
C GLY A 109 -20.45 12.45 45.31
N ARG A 110 -21.63 12.94 44.86
CA ARG A 110 -22.45 13.91 45.61
C ARG A 110 -23.84 13.32 45.87
N SER A 111 -23.97 12.51 46.92
CA SER A 111 -25.21 12.26 47.65
C SER A 111 -24.87 11.75 49.05
#